data_AF-A0A949MG90-F1
#
_entry.id   AF-A0A949MG90-F1
#
_cell.length_a   1.000
_cell.length_b   1.000
_cell.length_c   1.000
_cell.angle_alpha   90.00
_cell.angle_beta   90.00
_cell.angle_gamma   90.00
#
_symmetry.space_group_name_H-M   'P 1'
#
loop_
_entity.id
_entity.type
_entity.pdbx_description
1 polymer ?
#
loop_
_entity_poly.entity_id
_entity_poly.type
_entity_poly.pdbx_seq_one_letter_code
_entity_poly.pdbx_strand_id
1 'polypeptide(L)' 'NQLVPGEPQLESALRGAAKNSREPLTLVIQADQSVTCDQLVRLTLLARRAGIQDALLATLPRAFDTSDRP' A
#
# COMPACT_ATOMS: atom_id res chain seq x y z
N ASN A 1 -8.69 -7.61 0.86
CA ASN A 1 -8.00 -6.67 -0.06
C ASN A 1 -8.89 -6.40 -1.25
N GLN A 2 -9.24 -5.14 -1.49
CA GLN A 2 -10.00 -4.71 -2.67
C GLN A 2 -9.03 -4.31 -3.77
N LEU A 3 -9.31 -4.70 -5.01
CA LEU A 3 -8.54 -4.24 -6.16
C LEU A 3 -9.01 -2.83 -6.54
N VAL A 4 -8.10 -1.86 -6.50
CA VAL A 4 -8.37 -0.46 -6.88
C VAL A 4 -7.60 -0.14 -8.16
N PRO A 5 -8.28 0.05 -9.31
CA PRO A 5 -7.60 0.28 -10.57
C PRO A 5 -7.12 1.73 -10.67
N GLY A 6 -5.81 1.95 -10.52
CA GLY A 6 -5.16 3.23 -10.77
C GLY A 6 -5.03 4.16 -9.55
N GLU A 7 -4.12 5.13 -9.66
CA GLU A 7 -3.80 6.07 -8.59
C GLU A 7 -4.96 7.00 -8.17
N PRO A 8 -5.78 7.57 -9.10
CA PRO A 8 -6.88 8.46 -8.71
C PRO A 8 -7.96 7.76 -7.86
N GLN A 9 -8.30 6.52 -8.23
CA GLN A 9 -9.26 5.68 -7.52
C GLN A 9 -8.69 5.29 -6.15
N LEU A 10 -7.39 5.01 -6.08
CA LEU A 10 -6.71 4.73 -4.82
C LEU A 10 -6.73 5.93 -3.87
N GLU A 11 -6.45 7.14 -4.37
CA GLU A 11 -6.52 8.35 -3.56
C GLU A 11 -7.93 8.56 -2.98
N SER A 12 -8.96 8.36 -3.81
CA SER A 12 -10.36 8.49 -3.38
C SER A 12 -10.73 7.48 -2.31
N ALA A 13 -10.32 6.22 -2.47
CA ALA A 13 -10.56 5.16 -1.50
C ALA A 13 -9.85 5.44 -0.16
N LEU A 14 -8.58 5.85 -0.21
CA LEU A 14 -7.80 6.22 0.98
C LEU A 14 -8.43 7.41 1.70
N ARG A 15 -8.89 8.42 0.95
CA ARG A 15 -9.54 9.61 1.50
C ARG A 15 -10.87 9.26 2.16
N GLY A 16 -11.63 8.35 1.57
CA GLY A 16 -12.86 7.81 2.16
C GLY A 16 -12.58 7.09 3.47
N ALA A 17 -11.57 6.21 3.50
CA ALA A 17 -11.15 5.51 4.71
C ALA A 17 -10.70 6.47 5.82
N ALA A 18 -9.86 7.45 5.49
CA ALA A 18 -9.38 8.44 6.45
C ALA A 18 -10.52 9.28 7.05
N LYS A 19 -11.50 9.70 6.23
CA LYS A 19 -12.68 10.45 6.70
C LYS A 19 -13.61 9.63 7.61
N ASN A 20 -13.70 8.33 7.38
CA ASN A 20 -14.57 7.45 8.15
C ASN A 20 -13.93 6.96 9.46
N SER A 21 -12.61 7.17 9.62
CA SER A 21 -11.91 6.83 10.85
C SER A 21 -11.99 7.96 11.88
N ARG A 22 -12.19 7.59 13.14
CA ARG A 22 -12.16 8.54 14.28
C ARG A 22 -10.75 8.77 14.81
N GLU A 23 -9.83 7.85 14.50
CA GLU A 23 -8.44 7.90 14.91
C GLU A 23 -7.53 7.99 13.66
N PRO A 24 -6.32 8.57 13.79
CA PRO A 24 -5.34 8.58 12.71
C PRO A 24 -5.07 7.16 12.20
N LEU A 25 -5.17 6.97 10.90
CA LEU A 25 -4.86 5.69 10.26
C LEU A 25 -3.37 5.60 9.94
N THR A 26 -2.85 4.38 9.94
CA THR A 26 -1.52 4.04 9.43
C THR A 26 -1.67 3.18 8.18
N LEU A 27 -1.03 3.57 7.08
CA LEU A 27 -1.02 2.79 5.85
C LEU A 27 0.04 1.69 5.92
N VAL A 28 -0.37 0.42 5.83
CA VAL A 28 0.56 -0.69 5.68
C VAL A 28 0.70 -1.01 4.19
N ILE A 29 1.91 -0.83 3.64
CA ILE A 29 2.25 -1.14 2.26
C ILE A 29 2.98 -2.47 2.25
N GLN A 30 2.32 -3.51 1.72
CA GLN A 30 2.94 -4.80 1.44
C GLN A 30 3.38 -4.81 -0.02
N ALA A 31 4.68 -4.88 -0.25
CA ALA A 31 5.26 -4.81 -1.58
C ALA A 31 6.26 -5.94 -1.81
N ASP A 32 6.31 -6.45 -3.04
CA ASP A 32 7.35 -7.37 -3.49
C ASP A 32 8.70 -6.66 -3.63
N GLN A 33 9.79 -7.42 -3.53
CA GLN A 33 11.15 -6.88 -3.72
C GLN A 33 11.39 -6.25 -5.10
N SER A 34 10.55 -6.53 -6.10
CA SER A 34 10.64 -5.91 -7.42
C SER A 34 10.06 -4.50 -7.49
N VAL A 35 9.33 -4.06 -6.45
CA VAL A 35 8.76 -2.71 -6.40
C VAL A 35 9.88 -1.70 -6.15
N THR A 36 9.90 -0.63 -6.95
CA THR A 36 10.96 0.38 -6.82
C THR A 36 10.69 1.33 -5.65
N CYS A 37 11.75 1.91 -5.10
CA CYS A 37 11.61 2.94 -4.07
C CYS A 37 10.78 4.13 -4.55
N ASP A 38 10.87 4.52 -5.82
CA ASP A 38 10.09 5.61 -6.40
C ASP A 38 8.58 5.32 -6.33
N GLN A 39 8.17 4.08 -6.64
CA GLN A 39 6.78 3.65 -6.53
C GLN A 39 6.29 3.71 -5.07
N LEU A 40 7.12 3.29 -4.11
CA LEU A 40 6.80 3.37 -2.68
C LEU A 40 6.66 4.83 -2.21
N VAL A 41 7.56 5.71 -2.65
CA VAL A 41 7.50 7.15 -2.33
C VAL A 41 6.23 7.76 -2.92
N ARG A 42 5.88 7.48 -4.18
CA ARG A 42 4.63 7.94 -4.79
C ARG A 42 3.39 7.50 -3.99
N LEU A 43 3.34 6.23 -3.58
CA LEU A 43 2.27 5.68 -2.74
C LEU A 43 2.14 6.39 -1.39
N THR A 44 3.26 6.62 -0.70
CA THR A 44 3.25 7.33 0.59
C THR A 44 2.80 8.80 0.44
N LEU A 45 3.20 9.49 -0.63
CA LEU A 45 2.73 10.84 -0.93
C LEU A 45 1.23 10.87 -1.24
N LEU A 46 0.72 9.89 -1.98
CA LEU A 46 -0.70 9.75 -2.27
C LEU A 46 -1.52 9.57 -0.98
N ALA A 47 -1.03 8.72 -0.06
CA ALA A 47 -1.66 8.49 1.24
C ALA A 47 -1.72 9.77 2.10
N ARG A 48 -0.64 10.55 2.13
CA ARG A 48 -0.60 11.84 2.83
C ARG A 48 -1.60 12.84 2.28
N ARG A 49 -1.72 12.93 0.94
CA ARG A 49 -2.74 13.77 0.28
C ARG A 49 -4.18 13.34 0.63
N ALA A 50 -4.37 12.08 0.97
CA ALA A 50 -5.64 11.52 1.42
C ALA A 50 -5.89 11.67 2.93
N GLY A 51 -4.92 12.16 3.71
CA GLY A 51 -5.02 12.37 5.16
C GLY A 51 -4.40 11.28 6.02
N ILE A 52 -3.61 10.37 5.43
CA ILE A 52 -2.92 9.28 6.13
C ILE A 52 -1.42 9.60 6.19
N GLN A 53 -0.93 9.93 7.39
CA GLN A 53 0.41 10.49 7.58
C GLN A 53 1.48 9.42 7.75
N ASP A 54 1.12 8.36 8.47
CA ASP A 54 2.02 7.27 8.82
C ASP A 54 1.90 6.14 7.81
N ALA A 55 3.05 5.62 7.37
CA ALA A 55 3.13 4.49 6.47
C ALA A 55 4.20 3.50 6.94
N LEU A 56 3.84 2.22 6.96
CA LEU A 56 4.73 1.10 7.28
C LEU A 56 4.99 0.29 6.02
N LEU A 57 6.26 0.06 5.71
CA LEU A 57 6.68 -0.78 4.61
C LEU A 57 6.90 -2.21 5.12
N ALA A 58 6.20 -3.15 4.53
CA ALA A 58 6.38 -4.57 4.77
C ALA A 58 6.72 -5.26 3.45
N THR A 59 7.66 -6.19 3.48
CA THR A 59 7.93 -7.07 2.34
C THR A 59 7.00 -8.26 2.41
N LEU A 60 6.36 -8.61 1.28
CA LEU A 60 5.71 -9.90 1.17
C LEU A 60 6.81 -10.94 0.88
N PRO A 61 7.14 -11.86 1.80
CA PRO A 61 8.07 -12.93 1.48
C PRO A 61 7.47 -13.74 0.35
N ARG A 62 8.24 -13.96 -0.73
CA ARG A 62 7.83 -14.87 -1.80
C ARG A 62 7.50 -16.20 -1.15
N ALA A 63 6.28 -16.70 -1.33
CA ALA A 63 6.01 -18.10 -1.07
C ALA A 63 7.04 -18.86 -1.90
N PHE A 64 7.94 -19.61 -1.24
CA PHE A 64 8.94 -20.42 -1.93
C PHE A 64 8.25 -21.13 -3.08
N ASP A 65 8.75 -20.93 -4.31
CA ASP A 65 8.30 -21.71 -5.45
C ASP A 65 8.42 -23.17 -5.03
N THR A 66 7.28 -23.82 -4.82
CA THR A 66 7.19 -25.26 -4.54
C THR A 66 7.44 -26.06 -5.82
N SER A 67 8.39 -25.59 -6.63
CA SER A 67 9.00 -26.33 -7.72
C SER A 67 10.44 -26.69 -7.34
N ASP A 68 10.65 -27.07 -6.08
CA ASP A 68 11.67 -28.07 -5.76
C ASP A 68 11.05 -29.42 -6.16
N ARG A 69 11.41 -29.89 -7.35
CA ARG A 69 11.07 -31.24 -7.82
C ARG A 69 12.39 -32.01 -7.90
N PRO A 70 12.46 -33.23 -7.34
CA PRO A 70 13.69 -33.96 -7.04
C PRO A 70 14.58 -34.26 -8.25
#